data_AF-A0AA93L7S0-F1
#
_entry.id   AF-A0AA93L7S0-F1
#
_cell.length_a   1.000
_cell.length_b   1.000
_cell.length_c   1.000
_cell.angle_alpha   90.00
_cell.angle_beta   90.00
_cell.angle_gamma   90.00
#
_symmetry.space_group_name_H-M   'P 1'
#
loop_
_entity.id
_entity.type
_entity.pdbx_description
1 polymer ?
#
loop_
_entity_poly.entity_id
_entity_poly.type
_entity_poly.pdbx_seq_one_letter_code
_entity_poly.pdbx_strand_id
1 'polypeptide(L)'
;MGVDTYGRSARQRLRYANVAIALHWAIAALILYNLTSGLLRPVLPRGFFAFHVSSGISILVLTLVLVGWRLTHRPPPFLPMARWEKGLAKAVHFLLYAAMVLMPFSGWAMISANPPADSAGAAWAAENPPGAPPAPTLKPDTTSRGGPAGEGKGGGLPPRKRGPTEIWGLFPLPMIGPVQELGRTPAGVPEQRTVHERIETFHAIGAWILLALLLLHVAGALKHQFVDRQRELARMGLGRPEPR
;
A
#
# COMPACT_ATOMS: atom_id res chain seq x y z
N MET A 1 -31.39 -35.41 23.12
CA MET A 1 -30.64 -34.44 22.29
C MET A 1 -29.28 -34.16 22.93
N GLY A 2 -28.30 -35.05 22.71
CA GLY A 2 -26.91 -34.86 23.16
C GLY A 2 -26.14 -34.15 22.05
N VAL A 3 -25.91 -32.85 22.20
CA VAL A 3 -25.30 -32.03 21.17
C VAL A 3 -23.80 -32.37 21.06
N ASP A 4 -23.31 -32.64 19.85
CA ASP A 4 -21.92 -32.93 19.46
C ASP A 4 -20.90 -31.83 19.83
N THR A 5 -20.69 -31.56 21.12
CA THR A 5 -19.75 -30.53 21.60
C THR A 5 -18.30 -30.94 21.40
N TYR A 6 -17.98 -32.23 21.54
CA TYR A 6 -16.63 -32.77 21.31
C TYR A 6 -16.18 -32.67 19.83
N GLY A 7 -17.07 -32.95 18.88
CA GLY A 7 -16.75 -32.86 17.45
C GLY A 7 -16.65 -31.42 16.91
N ARG A 8 -17.27 -30.45 17.61
CA ARG A 8 -17.17 -29.03 17.29
C ARG A 8 -15.84 -28.42 17.77
N SER A 9 -15.41 -28.78 18.99
CA SER A 9 -14.17 -28.26 19.58
C SER A 9 -12.92 -28.76 18.84
N ALA A 10 -12.91 -29.99 18.33
CA ALA A 10 -11.82 -30.50 17.49
C ALA A 10 -11.76 -29.81 16.11
N ARG A 11 -12.92 -29.56 15.48
CA ARG A 11 -13.02 -28.81 14.20
C ARG A 11 -12.56 -27.35 14.32
N GLN A 12 -12.87 -26.70 15.44
CA GLN A 12 -12.40 -25.35 15.73
C GLN A 12 -10.88 -25.28 15.94
N ARG A 13 -10.25 -26.35 16.44
CA ARG A 13 -8.79 -26.38 16.70
C ARG A 13 -7.92 -26.37 15.43
N LEU A 14 -8.49 -26.66 14.25
CA LEU A 14 -7.75 -26.73 12.98
C LEU A 14 -8.03 -25.56 12.02
N ARG A 15 -9.12 -24.80 12.23
CA ARG A 15 -9.52 -23.67 11.38
C ARG A 15 -9.12 -22.34 12.01
N TYR A 16 -8.85 -21.34 11.17
CA TYR A 16 -8.64 -19.99 11.65
C TYR A 16 -9.96 -19.39 12.17
N ALA A 17 -9.84 -18.42 13.09
CA ALA A 17 -10.98 -17.64 13.54
C ALA A 17 -11.63 -16.90 12.37
N ASN A 18 -12.97 -16.79 12.36
CA ASN A 18 -13.71 -16.15 11.27
C ASN A 18 -13.24 -14.71 10.99
N VAL A 19 -12.88 -13.97 12.04
CA VAL A 19 -12.32 -12.61 11.90
C VAL A 19 -11.00 -12.63 11.12
N ALA A 20 -10.09 -13.56 11.44
CA ALA A 20 -8.83 -13.70 10.72
C ALA A 20 -9.04 -14.10 9.25
N ILE A 21 -10.03 -14.95 8.98
CA ILE A 21 -10.40 -15.34 7.61
C ILE A 21 -10.94 -14.14 6.84
N ALA A 22 -11.86 -13.37 7.43
CA ALA A 22 -12.44 -12.19 6.81
C ALA A 22 -11.37 -11.13 6.51
N LEU A 23 -10.51 -10.82 7.48
CA LEU A 23 -9.39 -9.90 7.30
C LEU A 23 -8.44 -10.37 6.19
N HIS A 24 -8.10 -11.66 6.15
CA HIS A 24 -7.24 -12.22 5.12
C HIS A 24 -7.82 -12.02 3.72
N TRP A 25 -9.08 -12.40 3.49
CA TRP A 25 -9.69 -12.29 2.16
C TRP A 25 -9.93 -10.85 1.73
N ALA A 26 -10.29 -9.97 2.67
CA ALA A 26 -10.41 -8.54 2.38
C ALA A 26 -9.07 -7.96 1.94
N ILE A 27 -7.99 -8.21 2.70
CA ILE A 27 -6.64 -7.75 2.36
C ILE A 27 -6.16 -8.38 1.06
N ALA A 28 -6.38 -9.68 0.84
CA ALA A 28 -5.97 -10.35 -0.39
C ALA A 28 -6.65 -9.75 -1.63
N ALA A 29 -7.96 -9.47 -1.56
CA ALA A 29 -8.69 -8.82 -2.65
C ALA A 29 -8.16 -7.41 -2.94
N LEU A 30 -7.89 -6.61 -1.90
CA LEU A 30 -7.33 -5.27 -2.05
C LEU A 30 -5.90 -5.31 -2.63
N ILE A 31 -5.06 -6.25 -2.19
CA ILE A 31 -3.70 -6.44 -2.72
C ILE A 31 -3.76 -6.79 -4.20
N LEU A 32 -4.63 -7.73 -4.59
CA LEU A 32 -4.78 -8.12 -5.99
C LEU A 32 -5.19 -6.93 -6.86
N TYR A 33 -6.18 -6.15 -6.41
CA TYR A 33 -6.57 -4.92 -7.08
C TYR A 33 -5.39 -3.93 -7.19
N ASN A 34 -4.65 -3.68 -6.11
CA ASN A 34 -3.53 -2.72 -6.09
C ASN A 34 -2.42 -3.15 -7.04
N LEU A 35 -2.07 -4.44 -7.03
CA LEU A 35 -1.02 -4.98 -7.88
C LEU A 35 -1.38 -4.87 -9.36
N THR A 36 -2.62 -5.24 -9.72
CA THR A 36 -3.11 -5.11 -11.10
C THR A 36 -3.20 -3.65 -11.53
N SER A 37 -3.77 -2.77 -10.71
CA SER A 37 -3.92 -1.34 -11.06
C SER A 37 -2.58 -0.60 -11.13
N GLY A 38 -1.60 -0.97 -10.29
CA GLY A 38 -0.24 -0.42 -10.33
C GLY A 38 0.54 -0.86 -11.56
N LEU A 39 0.54 -2.16 -11.87
CA LEU A 39 1.24 -2.72 -13.04
C LEU A 39 0.62 -2.25 -14.37
N LEU A 40 -0.69 -2.03 -14.40
CA LEU A 40 -1.41 -1.55 -15.57
C LEU A 40 -1.60 -0.02 -15.59
N ARG A 41 -0.92 0.74 -14.72
CA ARG A 41 -0.99 2.21 -14.69
C ARG A 41 -0.86 2.89 -16.07
N PRO A 42 0.01 2.44 -16.99
CA PRO A 42 0.14 3.10 -18.30
C PRO A 42 -1.09 2.98 -19.21
N VAL A 43 -1.94 1.97 -18.98
CA VAL A 43 -3.11 1.67 -19.84
C VAL A 43 -4.45 1.96 -19.16
N LEU A 44 -4.48 2.09 -17.84
CA LEU A 44 -5.72 2.33 -17.10
C LEU A 44 -6.11 3.82 -17.07
N PRO A 45 -7.43 4.13 -17.07
CA PRO A 45 -7.91 5.49 -16.87
C PRO A 45 -7.45 6.08 -15.53
N ARG A 46 -7.24 7.40 -15.48
CA ARG A 46 -6.75 8.11 -14.28
C ARG A 46 -7.58 7.88 -13.01
N GLY A 47 -8.88 7.59 -13.12
CA GLY A 47 -9.75 7.32 -11.97
C GLY A 47 -9.35 6.09 -11.16
N PHE A 48 -8.75 5.08 -11.79
CA PHE A 48 -8.25 3.88 -11.09
C PHE A 48 -7.11 4.22 -10.13
N PHE A 49 -6.34 5.28 -10.40
CA PHE A 49 -5.26 5.68 -9.54
C PHE A 49 -5.74 6.22 -8.19
N ALA A 50 -6.84 6.99 -8.16
CA ALA A 50 -7.42 7.48 -6.90
C ALA A 50 -7.86 6.32 -6.00
N PHE A 51 -8.43 5.27 -6.61
CA PHE A 51 -8.82 4.06 -5.90
C PHE A 51 -7.57 3.24 -5.49
N HIS A 52 -6.53 3.16 -6.31
CA HIS A 52 -5.25 2.54 -5.95
C HIS A 52 -4.68 3.14 -4.65
N VAL A 53 -4.61 4.46 -4.55
CA VAL A 53 -4.16 5.12 -3.32
C VAL A 53 -5.07 4.79 -2.12
N SER A 54 -6.39 4.93 -2.27
CA SER A 54 -7.36 4.69 -1.19
C SER A 54 -7.34 3.25 -0.68
N SER A 55 -7.28 2.28 -1.61
CA SER A 55 -7.21 0.86 -1.29
C SER A 55 -5.84 0.49 -0.69
N GLY A 56 -4.75 1.12 -1.12
CA GLY A 56 -3.42 1.00 -0.50
C GLY A 56 -3.41 1.43 0.98
N ILE A 57 -3.98 2.60 1.30
CA ILE A 57 -4.12 3.05 2.70
C ILE A 57 -5.02 2.09 3.50
N SER A 58 -6.08 1.57 2.89
CA SER A 58 -6.95 0.58 3.53
C SER A 58 -6.20 -0.72 3.85
N ILE A 59 -5.33 -1.20 2.96
CA ILE A 59 -4.45 -2.35 3.22
C ILE A 59 -3.57 -2.08 4.44
N LEU A 60 -2.96 -0.89 4.54
CA LEU A 60 -2.11 -0.54 5.69
C LEU A 60 -2.90 -0.63 7.00
N VAL A 61 -4.06 0.02 7.08
CA VAL A 61 -4.90 0.02 8.29
C VAL A 61 -5.36 -1.40 8.65
N LEU A 62 -5.89 -2.15 7.69
CA LEU A 62 -6.35 -3.52 7.91
C LEU A 62 -5.20 -4.45 8.30
N THR A 63 -4.00 -4.22 7.78
CA THR A 63 -2.80 -4.99 8.14
C THR A 63 -2.39 -4.71 9.58
N LEU A 64 -2.45 -3.45 10.05
CA LEU A 64 -2.20 -3.14 11.46
C LEU A 64 -3.21 -3.84 12.38
N VAL A 65 -4.49 -3.84 12.01
CA VAL A 65 -5.54 -4.60 12.73
C VAL A 65 -5.26 -6.10 12.71
N LEU A 66 -4.89 -6.65 11.55
CA LEU A 66 -4.53 -8.07 11.39
C LEU A 66 -3.32 -8.45 12.26
N VAL A 67 -2.28 -7.61 12.31
CA VAL A 67 -1.10 -7.82 13.14
C VAL A 67 -1.48 -7.75 14.62
N GLY A 68 -2.26 -6.74 15.04
CA GLY A 68 -2.78 -6.65 16.42
C GLY A 68 -3.61 -7.88 16.82
N TRP A 69 -4.47 -8.37 15.91
CA TRP A 69 -5.21 -9.61 16.10
C TRP A 69 -4.26 -10.81 16.26
N ARG A 70 -3.24 -10.91 15.41
CA ARG A 70 -2.27 -12.01 15.42
C ARG A 70 -1.41 -12.03 16.67
N LEU A 71 -1.09 -10.88 17.24
CA LEU A 71 -0.34 -10.78 18.49
C LEU A 71 -1.15 -11.25 19.71
N THR A 72 -2.48 -11.13 19.65
CA THR A 72 -3.40 -11.53 20.73
C THR A 72 -3.95 -12.94 20.56
N HIS A 73 -3.94 -13.50 19.36
CA HIS A 73 -4.53 -14.81 19.04
C HIS A 73 -3.50 -15.79 18.47
N ARG A 74 -3.40 -16.98 19.07
CA ARG A 74 -2.49 -18.03 18.59
C ARG A 74 -3.04 -18.66 17.30
N PRO A 75 -2.26 -18.71 16.20
CA PRO A 75 -2.67 -19.39 14.99
C PRO A 75 -2.75 -20.91 15.23
N PRO A 76 -3.62 -21.63 14.51
CA PRO A 76 -3.61 -23.09 14.50
C PRO A 76 -2.22 -23.64 14.10
N PRO A 77 -1.84 -24.83 14.59
CA PRO A 77 -0.54 -25.43 14.24
C PRO A 77 -0.46 -25.73 12.74
N PHE A 78 0.75 -25.73 12.18
CA PHE A 78 0.97 -26.19 10.81
C PHE A 78 0.57 -27.66 10.67
N LEU A 79 0.04 -28.03 9.50
CA LEU A 79 -0.13 -29.43 9.14
C LEU A 79 1.25 -30.11 8.99
N PRO A 80 1.32 -31.45 9.02
CA PRO A 80 2.60 -32.17 8.87
C PRO A 80 3.29 -31.77 7.57
N MET A 81 4.53 -31.27 7.65
CA MET A 81 5.31 -30.80 6.50
C MET A 81 6.80 -30.90 6.79
N ALA A 82 7.63 -30.86 5.74
CA ALA A 82 9.07 -30.93 5.91
C ALA A 82 9.60 -29.71 6.68
N ARG A 83 10.73 -29.86 7.40
CA ARG A 83 11.30 -28.78 8.22
C ARG A 83 11.66 -27.54 7.40
N TRP A 84 12.15 -27.75 6.17
CA TRP A 84 12.50 -26.65 5.26
C TRP A 84 11.27 -25.94 4.71
N GLU A 85 10.18 -26.67 4.40
CA GLU A 85 8.90 -26.08 3.96
C GLU A 85 8.32 -25.19 5.06
N LYS A 86 8.37 -25.66 6.31
CA LYS A 86 7.95 -24.86 7.47
C LYS A 86 8.81 -23.61 7.64
N GLY A 87 10.12 -23.70 7.40
CA GLY A 87 11.03 -22.56 7.42
C GLY A 87 10.68 -21.54 6.33
N LEU A 88 10.50 -22.00 5.09
CA LEU A 88 10.13 -21.19 3.95
C LEU A 88 8.75 -20.53 4.14
N ALA A 89 7.75 -21.29 4.60
CA ALA A 89 6.42 -20.76 4.89
C ALA A 89 6.49 -19.62 5.91
N LYS A 90 7.28 -19.76 6.98
CA LYS A 90 7.48 -18.68 7.96
C LYS A 90 8.13 -17.46 7.33
N ALA A 91 9.17 -17.66 6.52
CA ALA A 91 9.87 -16.57 5.83
C ALA A 91 8.92 -15.81 4.88
N VAL A 92 8.19 -16.53 4.03
CA VAL A 92 7.22 -15.93 3.10
C VAL A 92 6.13 -15.16 3.83
N HIS A 93 5.55 -15.72 4.89
CA HIS A 93 4.55 -14.98 5.68
C HIS A 93 5.13 -13.73 6.33
N PHE A 94 6.34 -13.81 6.90
CA PHE A 94 7.01 -12.66 7.49
C PHE A 94 7.27 -11.56 6.45
N LEU A 95 7.82 -11.93 5.28
CA LEU A 95 8.10 -11.00 4.20
C LEU A 95 6.81 -10.39 3.64
N LEU A 96 5.72 -11.15 3.53
CA LEU A 96 4.41 -10.61 3.17
C LEU A 96 3.90 -9.62 4.20
N TYR A 97 4.04 -9.90 5.51
CA TYR A 97 3.68 -8.92 6.56
C TYR A 97 4.48 -7.63 6.43
N ALA A 98 5.79 -7.72 6.22
CA ALA A 98 6.64 -6.55 6.01
C ALA A 98 6.21 -5.79 4.75
N ALA A 99 5.99 -6.49 3.63
CA ALA A 99 5.56 -5.89 2.38
C ALA A 99 4.20 -5.18 2.49
N MET A 100 3.22 -5.77 3.19
CA MET A 100 1.90 -5.18 3.40
C MET A 100 1.92 -3.88 4.21
N VAL A 101 3.00 -3.61 4.95
CA VAL A 101 3.20 -2.33 5.66
C VAL A 101 4.06 -1.38 4.82
N LEU A 102 5.22 -1.85 4.35
CA LEU A 102 6.21 -1.02 3.67
C LEU A 102 5.74 -0.54 2.28
N MET A 103 4.97 -1.35 1.55
CA MET A 103 4.45 -0.97 0.23
C MET A 103 3.47 0.19 0.28
N PRO A 104 2.34 0.11 1.03
CA PRO A 104 1.42 1.24 1.09
C PRO A 104 2.05 2.46 1.80
N PHE A 105 2.94 2.25 2.76
CA PHE A 105 3.69 3.35 3.38
C PHE A 105 4.60 4.06 2.39
N SER A 106 5.36 3.32 1.57
CA SER A 106 6.20 3.94 0.53
C SER A 106 5.36 4.66 -0.54
N GLY A 107 4.18 4.13 -0.91
CA GLY A 107 3.25 4.83 -1.80
C GLY A 107 2.74 6.14 -1.19
N TRP A 108 2.40 6.15 0.09
CA TRP A 108 2.01 7.35 0.82
C TRP A 108 3.15 8.39 0.90
N ALA A 109 4.38 7.93 1.16
CA ALA A 109 5.57 8.78 1.16
C ALA A 109 5.88 9.36 -0.22
N MET A 110 5.68 8.58 -1.29
CA MET A 110 5.85 9.02 -2.68
C MET A 110 4.89 10.16 -3.04
N ILE A 111 3.62 10.04 -2.64
CA ILE A 111 2.61 11.08 -2.87
C ILE A 111 2.98 12.34 -2.07
N SER A 112 3.50 12.16 -0.86
CA SER A 112 3.98 13.26 -0.01
C SER A 112 5.24 13.94 -0.56
N ALA A 113 6.03 13.26 -1.40
CA ALA A 113 7.19 13.81 -2.10
C ALA A 113 6.78 14.63 -3.33
N ASN A 114 5.86 15.58 -3.13
CA ASN A 114 5.46 16.58 -4.12
C ASN A 114 5.34 17.96 -3.45
N PRO A 115 5.59 19.06 -4.17
CA PRO A 115 5.43 20.40 -3.61
C PRO A 115 3.97 20.62 -3.16
N PRO A 116 3.73 21.22 -1.97
CA PRO A 116 2.38 21.58 -1.56
C PRO A 116 1.73 22.51 -2.59
N ALA A 117 0.48 22.27 -2.98
CA ALA A 117 -0.15 22.97 -4.11
C ALA A 117 -0.25 24.50 -3.96
N ASP A 118 -0.13 25.01 -2.73
CA ASP A 118 -0.13 26.42 -2.36
C ASP A 118 1.28 27.01 -2.17
N SER A 119 2.35 26.23 -2.40
CA SER A 119 3.73 26.64 -2.17
C SER A 119 4.37 27.36 -3.36
N ALA A 120 5.36 28.20 -3.08
CA ALA A 120 6.20 28.80 -4.12
C ALA A 120 6.96 27.73 -4.93
N GLY A 121 7.33 26.61 -4.28
CA GLY A 121 7.92 25.46 -4.97
C GLY A 121 6.96 24.80 -5.98
N ALA A 122 5.66 24.72 -5.68
CA ALA A 122 4.67 24.20 -6.63
C ALA A 122 4.48 25.14 -7.83
N ALA A 123 4.42 26.45 -7.59
CA ALA A 123 4.34 27.45 -8.65
C ALA A 123 5.57 27.35 -9.57
N TRP A 124 6.77 27.31 -8.99
CA TRP A 124 8.01 27.12 -9.75
C TRP A 124 8.03 25.80 -10.51
N ALA A 125 7.65 24.69 -9.89
CA ALA A 125 7.63 23.37 -10.51
C ALA A 125 6.63 23.26 -11.67
N ALA A 126 5.56 24.06 -11.67
CA ALA A 126 4.59 24.10 -12.77
C ALA A 126 5.17 24.75 -14.04
N GLU A 127 6.09 25.70 -13.88
CA GLU A 127 6.74 26.41 -14.99
C GLU A 127 8.06 25.74 -15.43
N ASN A 128 8.67 24.95 -14.55
CA ASN A 128 10.00 24.39 -14.75
C ASN A 128 9.96 22.86 -14.81
N PRO A 129 10.23 22.24 -15.98
CA PRO A 129 10.18 20.79 -16.12
C PRO A 129 11.24 20.07 -15.27
N PRO A 130 11.11 18.74 -15.08
CA PRO A 130 12.20 17.91 -14.55
C PRO A 130 13.50 18.15 -15.32
N GLY A 131 14.61 18.38 -14.60
CA GLY A 131 15.91 18.70 -15.19
C GLY A 131 16.22 20.19 -15.38
N ALA A 132 15.29 21.10 -15.08
CA ALA A 132 15.57 22.54 -15.01
C ALA A 132 16.67 22.84 -13.97
N PRO A 133 17.54 23.84 -14.22
CA PRO A 133 18.55 24.26 -13.25
C PRO A 133 17.88 24.66 -11.92
N PRO A 134 18.57 24.47 -10.78
CA PRO A 134 18.01 24.83 -9.48
C PRO A 134 17.57 26.29 -9.48
N ALA A 135 16.41 26.54 -8.88
CA ALA A 135 15.91 27.91 -8.75
C ALA A 135 16.98 28.79 -8.10
N PRO A 136 17.16 30.05 -8.55
CA PRO A 136 18.02 30.98 -7.86
C PRO A 136 17.64 31.02 -6.38
N THR A 137 18.62 30.96 -5.49
CA THR A 137 18.42 31.19 -4.06
C THR A 137 18.03 32.64 -3.84
N LEU A 138 16.78 32.98 -4.12
CA LEU A 138 16.18 34.23 -3.68
C LEU A 138 16.19 34.16 -2.15
N LYS A 139 17.02 35.01 -1.52
CA LYS A 139 16.96 35.22 -0.07
C LYS A 139 15.52 35.59 0.26
N PRO A 140 14.91 35.02 1.31
CA PRO A 140 13.56 35.40 1.71
C PRO A 140 13.62 36.87 2.14
N ASP A 141 13.16 37.74 1.28
CA ASP A 141 12.87 39.12 1.56
C ASP A 141 11.72 39.15 2.56
N THR A 142 12.05 39.55 3.80
CA THR A 142 11.14 39.64 4.95
C THR A 142 10.05 40.72 4.81
N THR A 143 9.69 41.09 3.58
CA THR A 143 8.78 42.22 3.30
C THR A 143 7.65 41.91 2.31
N SER A 144 7.36 40.66 1.95
CA SER A 144 6.11 40.35 1.23
C SER A 144 4.97 39.99 2.20
N ARG A 145 4.51 41.02 2.92
CA ARG A 145 3.10 41.10 3.33
C ARG A 145 2.27 41.03 2.04
N GLY A 146 1.25 40.17 2.01
CA GLY A 146 0.47 39.83 0.81
C GLY A 146 0.23 41.00 -0.15
N GLY A 147 0.69 40.82 -1.39
CA GLY A 147 0.41 41.70 -2.54
C GLY A 147 -0.10 40.86 -3.71
N PRO A 148 -0.99 41.40 -4.56
CA PRO A 148 -1.81 40.61 -5.47
C PRO A 148 -0.97 39.95 -6.56
N ALA A 149 -1.42 38.75 -6.96
CA ALA A 149 -0.86 37.96 -8.05
C ALA A 149 -0.65 38.84 -9.29
N GLY A 150 0.60 38.93 -9.74
CA GLY A 150 0.95 39.59 -10.99
C GLY A 150 0.24 38.92 -12.15
N GLU A 151 -0.50 39.73 -12.92
CA GLU A 151 -1.09 39.37 -14.21
C GLU A 151 0.02 39.02 -15.21
N GLY A 152 0.36 37.73 -15.29
CA GLY A 152 1.10 37.17 -16.41
C GLY A 152 0.18 37.04 -17.61
N LYS A 153 0.38 37.87 -18.63
CA LYS A 153 -0.24 37.73 -19.96
C LYS A 153 0.18 36.39 -20.58
N GLY A 154 -0.73 35.42 -20.54
CA GLY A 154 -0.67 34.18 -21.31
C GLY A 154 -2.07 33.60 -21.37
N GLY A 155 -2.71 33.64 -22.55
CA GLY A 155 -4.09 33.19 -22.79
C GLY A 155 -4.29 31.68 -22.71
N GLY A 156 -3.86 31.05 -21.62
CA GLY A 156 -4.18 29.68 -21.26
C GLY A 156 -5.08 29.67 -20.04
N LEU A 157 -6.12 28.82 -20.04
CA LEU A 157 -6.94 28.59 -18.85
C LEU A 157 -6.00 28.29 -17.67
N PRO A 158 -6.15 28.94 -16.48
CA PRO A 158 -5.31 28.64 -15.34
C PRO A 158 -5.34 27.13 -15.08
N PRO A 159 -4.19 26.49 -14.80
CA PRO A 159 -4.16 25.06 -14.49
C PRO A 159 -5.16 24.81 -13.36
N ARG A 160 -6.14 23.91 -13.59
CA ARG A 160 -7.10 23.54 -12.56
C ARG A 160 -6.33 23.14 -11.32
N LYS A 161 -6.48 23.88 -10.22
CA LYS A 161 -5.90 23.53 -8.92
C LYS A 161 -6.31 22.10 -8.61
N ARG A 162 -5.36 21.18 -8.57
CA ARG A 162 -5.61 19.79 -8.21
C ARG A 162 -6.05 19.80 -6.75
N GLY A 163 -7.26 19.33 -6.48
CA GLY A 163 -7.73 19.14 -5.11
C GLY A 163 -6.82 18.18 -4.35
N PRO A 164 -6.86 18.20 -3.00
CA PRO A 164 -6.10 17.26 -2.19
C PRO A 164 -6.43 15.81 -2.59
N THR A 165 -5.44 14.92 -2.49
CA THR A 165 -5.68 13.48 -2.67
C THR A 165 -6.60 13.00 -1.55
N GLU A 166 -7.77 12.49 -1.89
CA GLU A 166 -8.76 12.03 -0.91
C GLU A 166 -8.74 10.51 -0.76
N ILE A 167 -8.94 10.05 0.47
CA ILE A 167 -9.18 8.65 0.81
C ILE A 167 -10.68 8.38 0.59
N TRP A 168 -10.99 7.54 -0.38
CA TRP A 168 -12.36 7.16 -0.77
C TRP A 168 -13.28 8.34 -1.15
N GLY A 169 -12.73 9.53 -1.41
CA GLY A 169 -13.49 10.76 -1.64
C GLY A 169 -14.16 11.33 -0.38
N LEU A 170 -13.74 10.89 0.80
CA LEU A 170 -14.36 11.27 2.07
C LEU A 170 -13.47 12.20 2.91
N PHE A 171 -12.16 11.94 2.91
CA PHE A 171 -11.22 12.65 3.76
C PHE A 171 -9.93 12.95 3.00
N PRO A 172 -9.34 14.15 3.15
CA PRO A 172 -8.04 14.42 2.58
C PRO A 172 -6.98 13.51 3.23
N LEU A 173 -6.12 12.90 2.41
CA LEU A 173 -4.98 12.12 2.88
C LEU A 173 -3.99 13.10 3.56
N PRO A 174 -3.69 12.95 4.86
CA PRO A 174 -2.64 13.76 5.49
C PRO A 174 -1.31 13.48 4.79
N MET A 175 -0.56 14.53 4.49
CA MET A 175 0.74 14.39 3.84
C MET A 175 1.85 14.38 4.89
N ILE A 176 2.96 13.71 4.57
CA ILE A 176 4.10 13.61 5.49
C ILE A 176 4.86 14.94 5.48
N GLY A 177 4.66 15.74 6.53
CA GLY A 177 5.19 17.11 6.65
C GLY A 177 6.68 17.26 6.32
N PRO A 178 7.60 16.48 6.94
CA PRO A 178 9.03 16.56 6.63
C PRO A 178 9.39 16.32 5.16
N VAL A 179 8.61 15.49 4.45
CA VAL A 179 8.83 15.18 3.04
C VAL A 179 8.27 16.29 2.14
N GLN A 180 7.16 16.89 2.53
CA GLN A 180 6.57 18.03 1.81
C GLN A 180 7.37 19.31 1.96
N GLU A 181 7.99 19.53 3.11
CA GLU A 181 8.74 20.75 3.41
C GLU A 181 9.90 20.97 2.43
N LEU A 182 10.53 19.88 1.97
CA LEU A 182 11.58 19.92 0.94
C LEU A 182 11.12 20.70 -0.31
N GLY A 183 9.86 20.53 -0.74
CA GLY A 183 9.30 21.19 -1.91
C GLY A 183 8.58 22.51 -1.66
N ARG A 184 8.64 23.05 -0.43
CA ARG A 184 7.89 24.28 -0.12
C ARG A 184 8.49 25.50 -0.83
N THR A 185 9.82 25.52 -0.99
CA THR A 185 10.54 26.59 -1.70
C THR A 185 11.04 26.11 -3.07
N PRO A 186 11.21 27.02 -4.05
CA PRO A 186 11.77 26.66 -5.36
C PRO A 186 13.13 25.96 -5.29
N ALA A 187 14.00 26.37 -4.35
CA ALA A 187 15.34 25.82 -4.21
C ALA A 187 15.36 24.33 -3.79
N GLY A 188 14.34 23.86 -3.07
CA GLY A 188 14.27 22.47 -2.59
C GLY A 188 13.51 21.51 -3.52
N VAL A 189 12.85 22.01 -4.57
CA VAL A 189 12.14 21.17 -5.57
C VAL A 189 13.05 20.11 -6.22
N PRO A 190 14.30 20.41 -6.63
CA PRO A 190 15.18 19.38 -7.21
C PRO A 190 15.50 18.24 -6.24
N GLU A 191 15.75 18.56 -4.97
CA GLU A 191 15.97 17.55 -3.92
C GLU A 191 14.72 16.71 -3.70
N GLN A 192 13.55 17.36 -3.61
CA GLN A 192 12.29 16.64 -3.46
C GLN A 192 11.98 15.69 -4.62
N ARG A 193 12.27 16.09 -5.87
CA ARG A 193 12.14 15.21 -7.05
C ARG A 193 13.04 13.98 -6.93
N THR A 194 14.28 14.16 -6.48
CA THR A 194 15.22 13.05 -6.23
C THR A 194 14.67 12.08 -5.18
N VAL A 195 14.08 12.62 -4.10
CA VAL A 195 13.42 11.80 -3.07
C VAL A 195 12.23 11.04 -3.66
N HIS A 196 11.39 11.70 -4.45
CA HIS A 196 10.25 11.08 -5.14
C HIS A 196 10.69 9.92 -6.03
N GLU A 197 11.67 10.14 -6.91
CA GLU A 197 12.19 9.13 -7.86
C GLU A 197 12.78 7.91 -7.13
N ARG A 198 13.50 8.13 -6.03
CA ARG A 198 14.03 7.03 -5.20
C ARG A 198 12.90 6.21 -4.60
N ILE A 199 11.90 6.86 -4.02
CA ILE A 199 10.75 6.16 -3.43
C ILE A 199 9.94 5.45 -4.53
N GLU A 200 9.73 6.06 -5.70
CA GLU A 200 9.09 5.42 -6.86
C GLU A 200 9.83 4.16 -7.27
N THR A 201 11.17 4.22 -7.35
CA THR A 201 12.00 3.06 -7.67
C THR A 201 11.84 1.95 -6.63
N PHE A 202 11.91 2.27 -5.33
CA PHE A 202 11.73 1.28 -4.27
C PHE A 202 10.32 0.67 -4.28
N HIS A 203 9.30 1.48 -4.50
CA HIS A 203 7.91 1.03 -4.59
C HIS A 203 7.72 0.11 -5.81
N ALA A 204 8.29 0.46 -6.97
CA ALA A 204 8.21 -0.37 -8.17
C ALA A 204 8.91 -1.72 -7.98
N ILE A 205 10.13 -1.73 -7.44
CA ILE A 205 10.86 -2.98 -7.11
C ILE A 205 10.07 -3.80 -6.09
N GLY A 206 9.54 -3.15 -5.05
CA GLY A 206 8.74 -3.80 -4.02
C GLY A 206 7.47 -4.44 -4.57
N ALA A 207 6.84 -3.87 -5.61
CA ALA A 207 5.68 -4.46 -6.27
C ALA A 207 6.03 -5.80 -6.95
N TRP A 208 7.18 -5.89 -7.62
CA TRP A 208 7.66 -7.15 -8.21
C TRP A 208 8.02 -8.20 -7.16
N ILE A 209 8.66 -7.79 -6.06
CA ILE A 209 8.94 -8.67 -4.93
C ILE A 209 7.64 -9.18 -4.32
N LEU A 210 6.66 -8.30 -4.10
CA LEU A 210 5.34 -8.66 -3.58
C LEU A 210 4.63 -9.66 -4.50
N LEU A 211 4.68 -9.45 -5.82
CA LEU A 211 4.14 -10.40 -6.80
C LEU A 211 4.80 -11.78 -6.65
N ALA A 212 6.13 -11.84 -6.60
CA ALA A 212 6.85 -13.10 -6.45
C ALA A 212 6.51 -13.81 -5.12
N LEU A 213 6.44 -13.08 -4.01
CA LEU A 213 6.04 -13.61 -2.71
C LEU A 213 4.59 -14.11 -2.70
N LEU A 214 3.68 -13.38 -3.35
CA LEU A 214 2.29 -13.78 -3.48
C LEU A 214 2.15 -15.06 -4.31
N LEU A 215 2.85 -15.15 -5.43
CA LEU A 215 2.89 -16.36 -6.26
C LEU A 215 3.44 -17.54 -5.45
N LEU A 216 4.54 -17.35 -4.72
CA LEU A 216 5.11 -18.39 -3.88
C LEU A 216 4.16 -18.83 -2.75
N HIS A 217 3.46 -17.88 -2.14
CA HIS A 217 2.45 -18.16 -1.11
C HIS A 217 1.28 -18.99 -1.66
N VAL A 218 0.71 -18.58 -2.79
CA VAL A 218 -0.38 -19.30 -3.45
C VAL A 218 0.09 -20.66 -3.95
N ALA A 219 1.26 -20.75 -4.58
CA ALA A 219 1.84 -22.02 -5.02
C ALA A 219 2.04 -22.99 -3.87
N GLY A 220 2.54 -22.51 -2.71
CA GLY A 220 2.65 -23.32 -1.50
C GLY A 220 1.30 -23.84 -1.02
N ALA A 221 0.27 -22.98 -0.98
CA ALA A 221 -1.09 -23.38 -0.60
C ALA A 221 -1.68 -24.42 -1.57
N LEU A 222 -1.49 -24.26 -2.88
CA LEU A 222 -1.95 -25.20 -3.89
C LEU A 222 -1.16 -26.52 -3.85
N LYS A 223 0.15 -26.48 -3.60
CA LYS A 223 0.99 -27.66 -3.42
C LYS A 223 0.50 -28.48 -2.23
N HIS A 224 0.27 -27.85 -1.08
CA HIS A 224 -0.29 -28.56 0.07
C HIS A 224 -1.71 -29.08 -0.21
N GLN A 225 -2.55 -28.30 -0.92
CA GLN A 225 -3.91 -28.70 -1.29
C GLN A 225 -3.97 -29.95 -2.17
N PHE A 226 -3.15 -30.00 -3.23
CA PHE A 226 -3.30 -31.00 -4.29
C PHE A 226 -2.23 -32.09 -4.26
N VAL A 227 -0.98 -31.75 -3.90
CA VAL A 227 0.14 -32.71 -3.88
C VAL A 227 0.17 -33.44 -2.54
N ASP A 228 0.18 -32.69 -1.43
CA ASP A 228 0.22 -33.29 -0.09
C ASP A 228 -1.17 -33.75 0.38
N ARG A 229 -2.23 -33.44 -0.41
CA ARG A 229 -3.64 -33.75 -0.14
C ARG A 229 -4.12 -33.23 1.21
N GLN A 230 -3.60 -32.07 1.62
CA GLN A 230 -3.95 -31.38 2.85
C GLN A 230 -5.00 -30.32 2.59
N ARG A 231 -6.09 -30.28 3.37
CA ARG A 231 -7.16 -29.27 3.16
C ARG A 231 -6.80 -27.88 3.71
N GLU A 232 -5.72 -27.28 3.24
CA GLU A 232 -5.26 -25.95 3.68
C GLU A 232 -6.30 -24.86 3.38
N LEU A 233 -6.96 -24.91 2.22
CA LEU A 233 -7.98 -23.92 1.86
C LEU A 233 -9.20 -23.95 2.82
N ALA A 234 -9.57 -25.13 3.32
CA ALA A 234 -10.71 -25.29 4.24
C ALA A 234 -10.46 -24.60 5.60
N ARG A 235 -9.19 -24.44 5.96
CA ARG A 235 -8.75 -23.72 7.17
C ARG A 235 -8.91 -22.21 7.02
N MET A 236 -8.88 -21.72 5.78
CA MET A 236 -9.14 -20.33 5.39
C MET A 236 -10.58 -20.10 4.91
N GLY A 237 -11.50 -21.01 5.20
CA GLY A 237 -12.93 -20.82 4.91
C GLY A 237 -13.38 -21.26 3.53
N LEU A 238 -12.49 -21.73 2.64
CA LEU A 238 -12.82 -22.24 1.32
C LEU A 238 -12.81 -23.77 1.28
N GLY A 239 -13.97 -24.39 1.11
CA GLY A 239 -14.13 -25.84 1.01
C GLY A 239 -14.66 -26.51 2.28
N ARG A 240 -15.02 -27.79 2.17
CA ARG A 240 -15.58 -28.57 3.28
C ARG A 240 -14.46 -29.07 4.21
N PRO A 241 -14.65 -29.09 5.54
CA PRO A 241 -13.78 -29.87 6.44
C PRO A 241 -13.83 -31.36 6.05
N GLU A 242 -12.83 -32.16 6.39
CA GLU A 242 -12.91 -33.61 6.17
C GLU A 242 -14.18 -34.21 6.81
N PRO A 243 -14.95 -35.02 6.07
CA PRO A 243 -15.76 -36.07 6.69
C PRO A 243 -14.80 -37.08 7.32
N ARG A 244 -15.10 -37.55 8.53
CA ARG A 244 -14.34 -38.63 9.17
C ARG A 244 -14.40 -39.90 8.35
#